data_AF-A0A9D2UEM8-F1
#
_entry.id   AF-A0A9D2UEM8-F1
#
_cell.length_a   1.000
_cell.length_b   1.000
_cell.length_c   1.000
_cell.angle_alpha   90.00
_cell.angle_beta   90.00
_cell.angle_gamma   90.00
#
_symmetry.space_group_name_H-M   'P 1'
#
loop_
_entity.id
_entity.type
_entity.pdbx_description
1 polymer ?
#
loop_
_entity_poly.entity_id
_entity_poly.type
_entity_poly.pdbx_seq_one_letter_code
_entity_poly.pdbx_strand_id
1 'polypeptide(L)'
;AVHRGVDAPAPADSGGFELLSGSGNFTRRNICNYNLETSLRVRAAGGSALAQEFSAYWSLIWNNEPVDGAQTTFTLPYAAKAGGGVLKSTLQTLAYRVQEATGLSTF
;
A
#
# COMPACT_ATOMS: atom_id res chain seq x y z
N ALA A 1 -12.04 -11.99 -26.25
CA ALA A 1 -12.36 -13.32 -25.71
C ALA A 1 -11.68 -13.44 -24.35
N VAL A 2 -12.45 -13.40 -23.26
CA VAL A 2 -11.93 -13.55 -21.90
C VAL A 2 -11.76 -15.05 -21.65
N HIS A 3 -10.53 -15.55 -21.68
CA HIS A 3 -10.25 -16.91 -21.23
C HIS A 3 -10.37 -16.94 -19.71
N ARG A 4 -11.57 -17.26 -19.21
CA ARG A 4 -11.74 -17.64 -17.80
C ARG A 4 -11.27 -19.08 -17.66
N GLY A 5 -9.96 -19.25 -17.43
CA GLY A 5 -9.48 -20.42 -16.73
C GLY A 5 -10.16 -20.41 -15.36
N VAL A 6 -11.01 -21.40 -15.10
CA VAL A 6 -11.53 -21.63 -13.75
C VAL A 6 -10.38 -22.27 -12.99
N ASP A 7 -9.50 -21.44 -12.42
CA ASP A 7 -8.55 -21.93 -11.43
C ASP A 7 -9.38 -22.48 -10.28
N ALA A 8 -9.21 -23.77 -10.00
CA ALA A 8 -9.82 -24.40 -8.85
C ALA A 8 -9.51 -23.55 -7.60
N PRO A 9 -10.49 -23.31 -6.71
CA PRO A 9 -10.21 -22.59 -5.49
C PRO A 9 -9.08 -23.32 -4.75
N ALA A 10 -8.02 -22.57 -4.41
CA ALA A 10 -6.95 -23.09 -3.58
C ALA A 10 -7.58 -23.77 -2.34
N PRO A 11 -7.13 -24.98 -1.95
CA PRO A 11 -7.73 -25.70 -0.84
C PRO A 11 -7.77 -24.82 0.40
N ALA A 12 -8.93 -24.74 1.05
CA ALA A 12 -9.26 -23.78 2.09
C ALA A 12 -8.50 -23.99 3.43
N ASP A 13 -7.52 -24.89 3.46
CA ASP A 13 -7.05 -25.51 4.70
C ASP A 13 -5.54 -25.25 4.95
N SER A 14 -4.89 -24.46 4.09
CA SER A 14 -3.46 -24.09 4.19
C SER A 14 -3.30 -22.56 4.20
N GLY A 15 -3.86 -21.89 5.22
CA GLY A 15 -3.72 -20.45 5.51
C GLY A 15 -3.42 -19.58 4.29
N GLY A 16 -4.44 -19.11 3.56
CA GLY A 16 -4.24 -18.44 2.28
C GLY A 16 -3.42 -17.13 2.36
N PHE A 17 -2.63 -16.87 1.31
CA PHE A 17 -1.98 -15.58 1.07
C PHE A 17 -2.70 -14.85 -0.07
N GLU A 18 -2.99 -13.57 0.12
CA GLU A 18 -3.58 -12.71 -0.90
C GLU A 18 -2.82 -11.38 -0.98
N LEU A 19 -2.45 -10.99 -2.20
CA LEU A 19 -1.78 -9.74 -2.50
C LEU A 19 -2.59 -8.94 -3.52
N LEU A 20 -2.87 -7.68 -3.19
CA LEU A 20 -3.40 -6.69 -4.12
C LEU A 20 -2.33 -5.63 -4.35
N SER A 21 -1.89 -5.47 -5.60
CA SER A 21 -0.87 -4.50 -5.99
C SER A 21 -1.28 -3.79 -7.28
N GLY A 22 -0.98 -2.50 -7.40
CA GLY A 22 -1.42 -1.72 -8.54
C GLY A 22 -0.95 -0.28 -8.48
N SER A 23 -1.50 0.56 -9.37
CA SER A 23 -1.20 2.00 -9.43
C SER A 23 -1.95 2.83 -8.37
N GLY A 24 -2.96 2.24 -7.71
CA GLY A 24 -3.87 2.98 -6.84
C GLY A 24 -3.29 3.28 -5.46
N ASN A 25 -3.39 4.55 -5.04
CA ASN A 25 -3.11 4.94 -3.66
C ASN A 25 -4.32 4.67 -2.74
N PHE A 26 -4.09 4.66 -1.42
CA PHE A 26 -5.19 4.57 -0.45
C PHE A 26 -5.84 5.92 -0.22
N THR A 27 -6.54 6.43 -1.24
CA THR A 27 -7.29 7.70 -1.17
C THR A 27 -8.72 7.52 -1.63
N ARG A 28 -9.59 8.45 -1.25
CA ARG A 28 -10.98 8.46 -1.69
C ARG A 28 -11.10 8.51 -3.22
N ARG A 29 -10.18 9.20 -3.92
CA ARG A 29 -10.22 9.28 -5.40
C ARG A 29 -10.00 7.93 -6.05
N ASN A 30 -8.96 7.22 -5.62
CA ASN A 30 -8.62 5.88 -6.12
C ASN A 30 -9.70 4.85 -5.74
N ILE A 31 -10.15 4.84 -4.47
CA ILE A 31 -11.14 3.86 -3.97
C ILE A 31 -12.54 4.09 -4.56
N CYS A 32 -12.92 5.35 -4.81
CA CYS A 32 -14.20 5.70 -5.41
C CYS A 32 -14.15 5.79 -6.94
N ASN A 33 -13.13 5.20 -7.59
CA ASN A 33 -13.03 5.07 -9.05
C ASN A 33 -13.04 6.41 -9.82
N TYR A 34 -12.46 7.46 -9.23
CA TYR A 34 -12.29 8.75 -9.89
C TYR A 34 -11.01 8.83 -10.73
N ASN A 35 -10.07 7.90 -10.52
CA ASN A 35 -8.85 7.75 -11.32
C ASN A 35 -8.87 6.42 -12.08
N LEU A 36 -8.21 6.37 -13.24
CA LEU A 36 -8.02 5.13 -13.99
C LEU A 36 -6.88 4.34 -13.33
N GLU A 37 -7.21 3.22 -12.70
CA GLU A 37 -6.26 2.37 -12.00
C GLU A 37 -6.09 1.02 -12.69
N THR A 38 -4.88 0.47 -12.58
CA THR A 38 -4.58 -0.92 -12.95
C THR A 38 -4.16 -1.66 -11.70
N SER A 39 -4.81 -2.79 -11.42
CA SER A 39 -4.54 -3.59 -10.23
C SER A 39 -4.45 -5.07 -10.57
N LEU A 40 -3.54 -5.76 -9.90
CA LEU A 40 -3.32 -7.19 -9.94
C LEU A 40 -3.68 -7.78 -8.58
N ARG A 41 -4.53 -8.81 -8.59
CA ARG A 41 -4.86 -9.62 -7.42
C ARG A 41 -4.22 -10.99 -7.57
N VAL A 42 -3.43 -11.39 -6.59
CA VAL A 42 -2.77 -12.70 -6.53
C VAL A 42 -3.28 -13.45 -5.31
N ARG A 43 -3.66 -14.72 -5.51
CA ARG A 43 -4.01 -15.66 -4.44
C ARG A 43 -3.11 -16.87 -4.52
N ALA A 44 -2.51 -17.24 -3.40
CA ALA A 44 -1.61 -18.38 -3.30
C ALA A 44 -1.77 -19.08 -1.94
N ALA A 45 -1.22 -20.28 -1.82
CA ALA A 45 -1.08 -20.94 -0.52
C ALA A 45 -0.15 -20.12 0.40
N GLY A 46 -0.42 -20.07 1.71
CA GLY A 46 0.40 -19.27 2.64
C GLY A 46 1.84 -19.74 2.77
N GLY A 47 2.09 -21.03 2.52
CA GLY A 47 3.44 -21.59 2.48
C GLY A 47 4.16 -21.40 1.14
N SER A 48 3.56 -20.73 0.15
CA SER A 48 4.16 -20.54 -1.17
C SER A 48 5.42 -19.67 -1.12
N ALA A 49 6.33 -19.83 -2.08
CA ALA A 49 7.52 -19.00 -2.21
C ALA A 49 7.18 -17.51 -2.26
N LEU A 50 6.15 -17.13 -3.03
CA LEU A 50 5.67 -15.76 -3.11
C LEU A 50 5.26 -15.19 -1.74
N ALA A 51 4.52 -15.96 -0.94
CA ALA A 51 4.07 -15.53 0.38
C ALA A 51 5.26 -15.34 1.34
N GLN A 52 6.25 -16.23 1.28
CA GLN A 52 7.48 -16.14 2.08
C GLN A 52 8.34 -14.94 1.67
N GLU A 53 8.57 -14.75 0.37
CA GLU A 53 9.33 -13.62 -0.19
C GLU A 53 8.68 -12.28 0.16
N PHE A 54 7.35 -12.17 0.00
CA PHE A 54 6.64 -10.95 0.35
C PHE A 54 6.66 -10.67 1.85
N SER A 55 6.56 -11.70 2.70
CA SER A 55 6.66 -11.54 4.15
C SER A 55 8.05 -11.07 4.59
N ALA A 56 9.11 -11.58 3.95
CA ALA A 56 10.47 -11.13 4.17
C ALA A 56 10.66 -9.68 3.71
N TYR A 57 10.18 -9.34 2.51
CA TYR A 57 10.22 -7.97 2.00
C TYR A 57 9.47 -6.98 2.90
N TRP A 58 8.28 -7.36 3.37
CA TRP A 58 7.50 -6.54 4.30
C TRP A 58 8.24 -6.30 5.61
N SER A 59 8.86 -7.34 6.17
CA SER A 59 9.62 -7.24 7.43
C SER A 59 10.84 -6.33 7.29
N LEU A 60 11.57 -6.44 6.18
CA LEU A 60 12.71 -5.58 5.82
C LEU A 60 12.33 -4.08 5.88
N ILE A 61 11.27 -3.70 5.17
CA ILE A 61 10.86 -2.28 5.10
C ILE A 61 10.20 -1.79 6.38
N TRP A 62 9.47 -2.67 7.08
CA TRP A 62 8.75 -2.33 8.31
C TRP A 62 9.72 -2.06 9.46
N ASN A 63 10.75 -2.89 9.58
CA ASN A 63 11.73 -2.81 10.67
C ASN A 63 12.98 -1.99 10.30
N ASN A 64 13.08 -1.47 9.07
CA ASN A 64 14.29 -0.83 8.56
C ASN A 64 15.53 -1.73 8.68
N GLU A 65 15.42 -2.99 8.25
CA GLU A 65 16.53 -3.94 8.41
C GLU A 65 17.74 -3.55 7.54
N PRO A 66 18.97 -3.88 7.97
CA PRO A 66 20.17 -3.58 7.19
C PRO A 66 20.20 -4.30 5.83
N VAL A 67 20.74 -3.64 4.81
CA VAL A 67 20.97 -4.22 3.47
C VAL A 67 22.47 -4.20 3.23
N ASP A 68 23.03 -5.35 2.85
CA ASP A 68 24.47 -5.53 2.62
C ASP A 68 25.36 -5.04 3.79
N GLY A 69 24.87 -5.22 5.02
CA GLY A 69 25.56 -4.80 6.25
C GLY A 69 25.47 -3.30 6.56
N ALA A 70 24.81 -2.51 5.71
CA ALA A 70 24.59 -1.09 5.92
C ALA A 70 23.19 -0.80 6.49
N GLN A 71 23.12 0.12 7.44
CA GLN A 71 21.85 0.64 7.96
C GLN A 71 21.06 1.32 6.84
N THR A 72 19.82 0.89 6.62
CA THR A 72 18.95 1.41 5.56
C THR A 72 17.68 1.97 6.17
N THR A 73 17.31 3.20 5.80
CA THR A 73 16.06 3.83 6.25
C THR A 73 15.03 3.81 5.13
N PHE A 74 14.01 2.97 5.27
CA PHE A 74 12.83 2.94 4.40
C PHE A 74 11.72 3.85 4.94
N THR A 75 11.53 3.88 6.26
CA THR A 75 10.51 4.70 6.93
C THR A 75 11.10 5.54 8.06
N LEU A 76 10.59 6.77 8.22
CA LEU A 76 11.03 7.69 9.28
C LEU A 76 10.18 7.53 10.54
N PRO A 77 10.75 7.76 11.74
CA PRO A 77 9.96 7.85 12.95
C PRO A 77 8.98 9.04 12.86
N TYR A 78 7.79 8.87 13.43
CA TYR A 78 6.73 9.88 13.40
C TYR A 78 7.22 11.29 13.78
N ALA A 79 8.06 11.39 14.81
CA ALA A 79 8.62 12.65 15.29
C ALA A 79 9.34 13.48 14.20
N ALA A 80 9.95 12.83 13.20
CA ALA A 80 10.62 13.52 12.10
C ALA A 80 9.66 14.30 11.19
N LYS A 81 8.36 13.94 11.17
CA LYS A 81 7.32 14.61 10.38
C LYS A 81 6.30 15.38 11.23
N ALA A 82 6.22 15.09 12.53
CA ALA A 82 5.36 15.81 13.47
C ALA A 82 5.74 17.30 13.63
N GLY A 83 6.95 17.69 13.21
CA GLY A 83 7.50 19.04 13.27
C GLY A 83 6.84 20.05 12.31
N GLY A 84 5.62 20.46 12.64
CA GLY A 84 5.00 21.68 12.14
C GLY A 84 4.18 22.26 13.27
N GLY A 85 4.54 23.46 13.75
CA GLY A 85 3.74 24.12 14.78
C GLY A 85 2.26 24.17 14.41
N VAL A 86 1.37 24.28 15.40
CA VAL A 86 -0.09 24.16 15.24
C VAL A 86 -0.60 24.95 14.03
N LEU A 87 -0.11 26.18 13.82
CA LEU A 87 -0.49 27.03 12.69
C LEU A 87 -0.23 26.38 11.31
N LYS A 88 0.92 25.76 11.11
CA LYS A 88 1.28 25.07 9.86
C LYS A 88 0.40 23.84 9.63
N SER A 89 0.16 23.06 10.69
CA SER A 89 -0.73 21.90 10.63
C SER A 89 -2.17 22.29 10.31
N THR A 90 -2.69 23.36 10.92
CA THR A 90 -4.04 23.88 10.65
C THR A 90 -4.18 24.39 9.22
N LEU A 91 -3.21 25.16 8.71
CA LEU A 91 -3.24 25.67 7.34
C LEU A 91 -3.16 24.54 6.31
N GLN A 92 -2.29 23.55 6.54
CA GLN A 92 -2.21 22.35 5.68
C GLN A 92 -3.51 21.56 5.69
N THR A 93 -4.13 21.41 6.87
CA THR A 93 -5.42 20.72 7.01
C THR A 93 -6.52 21.47 6.26
N LEU A 94 -6.58 22.80 6.38
CA LEU A 94 -7.57 23.61 5.68
C LEU A 94 -7.37 23.53 4.15
N ALA A 95 -6.13 23.69 3.68
CA ALA A 95 -5.80 23.55 2.26
C ALA A 95 -6.20 22.17 1.73
N TYR A 96 -5.90 21.10 2.47
CA TYR A 96 -6.33 19.74 2.16
C TYR A 96 -7.86 19.63 2.06
N ARG A 97 -8.61 20.17 3.02
CA ARG A 97 -10.09 20.13 3.01
C ARG A 97 -10.70 20.88 1.83
N VAL A 98 -10.12 22.02 1.44
CA VAL A 98 -10.55 22.76 0.25
C VAL A 98 -10.24 21.95 -1.02
N GLN A 99 -9.05 21.37 -1.14
CA GLN A 99 -8.68 20.52 -2.28
C GLN A 99 -9.55 19.26 -2.38
N GLU A 100 -9.91 18.66 -1.25
CA GLU A 100 -10.81 17.51 -1.14
C GLU A 100 -12.24 17.88 -1.57
N ALA A 101 -12.78 19.01 -1.09
CA ALA A 101 -14.15 19.44 -1.40
C ALA A 101 -14.33 19.88 -2.85
N THR A 102 -13.29 20.48 -3.44
CA THR A 102 -13.33 21.01 -4.82
C THR A 102 -12.93 19.97 -5.88
N GLY A 103 -12.31 18.87 -5.48
CA GLY A 103 -11.75 17.89 -6.42
C GLY A 103 -10.51 18.40 -7.17
N LEU A 104 -9.89 19.51 -6.73
CA LEU A 104 -8.62 20.01 -7.27
C LEU A 104 -7.39 19.26 -6.73
N SER A 105 -7.59 18.30 -5.81
CA SER A 105 -6.53 17.38 -5.38
C SER A 105 -6.13 16.41 -6.51
N THR A 106 -4.84 16.30 -6.80
CA THR A 106 -4.27 15.23 -7.64
C THR A 106 -4.00 13.92 -6.88
N PHE A 107 -4.30 13.91 -5.58
CA PHE A 107 -4.14 12.78 -4.67
C PHE A 107 -5.51 12.27 -4.21
#